data_AF-S0DDB2-F1
#
_entry.id   AF-S0DDB2-F1
#
_cell.length_a   1.000
_cell.length_b   1.000
_cell.length_c   1.000
_cell.angle_alpha   90.00
_cell.angle_beta   90.00
_cell.angle_gamma   90.00
#
_symmetry.space_group_name_H-M   'P 1'
#
loop_
_entity.id
_entity.type
_entity.pdbx_description
1 polymer ?
#
loop_
_entity_poly.entity_id
_entity_poly.type
_entity_poly.pdbx_seq_one_letter_code
_entity_poly.pdbx_strand_id
1 'polypeptide(L)'
;MAGLGVTSLGAYMRKVAIDAYIINLDMTEIRALITLLRRCSANLNQYARRANETGSVYAADIGDLRVRLDEIWRETNGILTALAGVK
;
A
#
# COMPACT_ATOMS: atom_id res chain seq x y z
N MET A 1 11.80 -22.03 -8.85
CA MET A 1 12.38 -22.16 -7.50
C MET A 1 12.57 -20.80 -6.83
N ALA A 2 13.31 -19.86 -7.43
CA ALA A 2 13.59 -18.54 -6.83
C ALA A 2 12.34 -17.67 -6.54
N GLY A 3 11.31 -17.70 -7.39
CA GLY A 3 10.10 -16.90 -7.18
C GLY A 3 9.26 -17.30 -5.96
N LEU A 4 9.38 -18.54 -5.47
CA LEU A 4 8.54 -19.09 -4.40
C LEU A 4 9.14 -18.94 -3.00
N GLY A 5 10.31 -18.31 -2.88
CA GLY A 5 11.06 -18.21 -1.63
C GLY A 5 11.62 -19.55 -1.14
N VAL A 6 11.63 -20.58 -2.00
CA VAL A 6 12.06 -21.93 -1.62
C VAL A 6 13.47 -22.21 -2.13
N THR A 7 14.38 -22.46 -1.19
CA THR A 7 15.82 -22.63 -1.45
C THR A 7 16.24 -24.05 -1.78
N SER A 8 15.37 -25.05 -1.60
CA SER A 8 15.67 -26.46 -1.90
C SER A 8 14.47 -27.24 -2.46
N LEU A 9 14.75 -28.23 -3.31
CA LEU A 9 13.73 -29.08 -3.93
C LEU A 9 12.88 -29.85 -2.90
N GLY A 10 13.49 -30.31 -1.82
CA GLY A 10 12.78 -30.99 -0.73
C GLY A 10 11.81 -30.07 0.01
N ALA A 11 12.17 -28.81 0.23
CA ALA A 11 11.25 -27.82 0.81
C ALA A 11 10.11 -27.48 -0.15
N TYR A 12 10.37 -27.49 -1.45
CA TYR A 12 9.36 -27.24 -2.48
C TYR A 12 8.32 -28.37 -2.50
N MET A 13 8.78 -29.62 -2.55
CA MET A 13 7.89 -30.79 -2.56
C MET A 13 7.02 -30.88 -1.31
N ARG A 14 7.57 -30.59 -0.13
CA ARG A 14 6.78 -30.54 1.12
C ARG A 14 5.74 -29.42 1.10
N LYS A 15 6.10 -28.23 0.60
CA LYS A 15 5.17 -27.11 0.44
C LYS A 15 4.03 -27.46 -0.51
N VAL A 16 4.34 -28.04 -1.66
CA VAL A 16 3.33 -28.49 -2.66
C VAL A 16 2.40 -29.57 -2.08
N ALA A 17 2.96 -30.52 -1.33
CA ALA A 17 2.17 -31.59 -0.72
C ALA A 17 1.20 -31.10 0.38
N ILE A 18 1.54 -29.99 1.06
CA ILE A 18 0.72 -29.40 2.12
C ILE A 18 -0.32 -28.43 1.55
N ASP A 19 0.08 -27.55 0.62
CA ASP A 19 -0.75 -26.43 0.15
C ASP A 19 -1.63 -26.78 -1.07
N ALA A 20 -1.37 -27.91 -1.75
CA ALA A 20 -2.00 -28.37 -3.00
C ALA A 20 -1.82 -27.45 -4.23
N TYR A 21 -1.81 -26.13 -4.08
CA TYR A 21 -1.46 -25.14 -5.11
C TYR A 21 -0.64 -24.00 -4.49
N ILE A 22 0.45 -23.59 -5.16
CA ILE A 22 1.25 -22.44 -4.74
C ILE A 22 1.01 -21.29 -5.72
N ILE A 23 0.15 -20.35 -5.34
CA ILE A 23 -0.09 -19.12 -6.10
C ILE A 23 0.94 -18.07 -5.68
N ASN A 24 1.71 -17.59 -6.64
CA ASN A 24 2.63 -16.48 -6.43
C ASN A 24 1.96 -15.20 -6.93
N LEU A 25 1.39 -14.42 -6.02
CA LEU A 25 0.84 -13.11 -6.32
C LEU A 25 1.97 -12.08 -6.36
N ASP A 26 2.26 -11.56 -7.55
CA ASP A 26 3.18 -10.44 -7.69
C ASP A 26 2.51 -9.16 -7.17
N MET A 27 3.03 -8.66 -6.05
CA MET A 27 2.54 -7.47 -5.35
C MET A 27 3.42 -6.24 -5.60
N THR A 28 4.30 -6.27 -6.60
CA THR A 28 5.29 -5.21 -6.84
C THR A 28 4.64 -3.87 -7.19
N GLU A 29 3.67 -3.88 -8.10
CA GLU A 29 2.93 -2.68 -8.52
C GLU A 29 2.12 -2.06 -7.38
N ILE A 30 1.50 -2.91 -6.57
CA ILE A 30 0.75 -2.50 -5.38
C ILE A 30 1.67 -1.82 -4.36
N ARG A 31 2.88 -2.35 -4.16
CA ARG A 31 3.88 -1.75 -3.28
C ARG A 31 4.38 -0.40 -3.80
N ALA A 32 4.51 -0.24 -5.12
CA ALA A 32 4.85 1.03 -5.76
C ALA A 32 3.74 2.08 -5.55
N LEU A 33 2.48 1.69 -5.74
CA LEU A 33 1.31 2.54 -5.51
C LEU A 33 1.25 3.05 -4.05
N ILE A 34 1.43 2.17 -3.07
CA ILE A 34 1.47 2.55 -1.64
C ILE A 34 2.58 3.56 -1.37
N THR A 35 3.74 3.37 -1.98
CA THR A 35 4.90 4.26 -1.80
C THR A 35 4.63 5.65 -2.35
N LEU A 36 4.00 5.75 -3.53
CA LEU A 36 3.59 7.03 -4.11
C LEU A 36 2.54 7.72 -3.23
N LEU A 37 1.55 6.99 -2.74
CA LEU A 37 0.52 7.55 -1.88
C LEU A 37 1.11 8.12 -0.58
N ARG A 38 2.05 7.41 0.02
CA ARG A 38 2.76 7.87 1.22
C ARG A 38 3.56 9.15 0.96
N ARG A 39 4.19 9.29 -0.22
CA ARG A 39 4.87 10.54 -0.62
C ARG A 39 3.90 11.69 -0.80
N CYS A 40 2.75 11.45 -1.45
CA CYS A 40 1.69 12.45 -1.57
C CYS A 40 1.18 12.91 -0.19
N SER A 41 0.98 11.99 0.74
CA SER A 41 0.55 12.30 2.12
C SER A 41 1.57 13.13 2.88
N ALA A 42 2.85 12.78 2.78
CA ALA A 42 3.91 13.55 3.41
C ALA A 42 4.00 14.98 2.86
N ASN A 43 3.92 15.15 1.53
CA ASN A 43 3.94 16.46 0.88
C ASN A 43 2.73 17.30 1.32
N LEU A 44 1.55 16.70 1.37
CA LEU A 44 0.34 17.38 1.80
C LEU A 44 0.43 17.86 3.25
N ASN A 45 0.94 17.01 4.14
CA ASN A 45 1.14 17.37 5.54
C ASN A 45 2.14 18.54 5.69
N GLN A 46 3.14 18.61 4.82
CA GLN A 46 4.07 19.73 4.78
C GLN A 46 3.39 21.03 4.30
N TYR A 47 2.51 20.96 3.30
CA TYR A 47 1.71 22.11 2.86
C TYR A 47 0.75 22.58 3.96
N ALA A 48 0.10 21.66 4.66
CA ALA A 48 -0.80 22.00 5.77
C ALA A 48 -0.05 22.75 6.87
N ARG A 49 1.16 22.28 7.20
CA ARG A 49 2.00 22.92 8.21
C ARG A 49 2.41 24.35 7.81
N ARG A 50 2.86 24.54 6.57
CA ARG A 50 3.20 25.88 6.04
C ARG A 50 2.00 26.82 6.01
N ALA A 51 0.83 26.34 5.61
CA ALA A 51 -0.37 27.15 5.56
C ALA A 51 -0.83 27.59 6.96
N ASN A 52 -0.74 26.70 7.96
CA ASN A 52 -1.01 27.04 9.35
C ASN A 52 -0.03 28.07 9.91
N GLU A 53 1.25 28.02 9.49
CA GLU A 53 2.29 28.97 9.90
C GLU A 53 2.14 30.35 9.25
N THR A 54 1.66 30.43 8.00
CA THR A 54 1.50 31.70 7.26
C THR A 54 0.11 32.33 7.36
N GLY A 55 -0.85 31.66 8.00
CA GLY A 55 -2.22 32.18 8.18
C GLY A 55 -2.97 32.45 6.86
N SER A 56 -2.55 31.81 5.77
CA SER A 56 -3.05 32.07 4.43
C SER A 56 -4.32 31.27 4.11
N VAL A 57 -5.16 31.83 3.23
CA VAL A 57 -6.49 31.35 2.76
C VAL A 57 -6.53 29.88 2.32
N TYR A 58 -5.37 29.29 1.98
CA TYR A 58 -5.21 27.90 1.53
C TYR A 58 -5.42 26.82 2.62
N ALA A 59 -5.62 27.18 3.89
CA ALA A 59 -5.79 26.19 4.96
C ALA A 59 -7.00 25.28 4.76
N ALA A 60 -8.11 25.83 4.25
CA ALA A 60 -9.32 25.05 3.94
C ALA A 60 -9.10 24.09 2.77
N ASP A 61 -8.50 24.55 1.66
CA ASP A 61 -8.22 23.73 0.48
C ASP A 61 -7.25 22.58 0.78
N ILE A 62 -6.26 22.82 1.66
CA ILE A 62 -5.33 21.78 2.08
C ILE A 62 -6.01 20.79 3.04
N GLY A 63 -6.95 21.25 3.86
CA GLY A 63 -7.82 20.39 4.66
C GLY A 63 -8.63 19.43 3.78
N ASP A 64 -9.27 19.97 2.73
CA ASP A 64 -10.04 19.18 1.75
C ASP A 64 -9.18 18.14 1.02
N LEU A 65 -7.98 18.53 0.60
CA LEU A 65 -7.02 17.59 -0.01
C LEU A 65 -6.60 16.48 0.98
N ARG A 66 -6.56 16.78 2.29
CA ARG A 66 -6.20 15.78 3.31
C ARG A 66 -7.29 14.75 3.47
N VAL A 67 -8.53 15.20 3.53
CA VAL A 67 -9.70 14.31 3.62
C VAL A 67 -9.76 13.39 2.40
N ARG A 68 -9.63 13.93 1.17
CA ARG A 68 -9.65 13.12 -0.05
C ARG A 68 -8.52 12.10 -0.10
N LEU A 69 -7.34 12.46 0.40
CA LEU A 69 -6.22 11.53 0.44
C LEU A 69 -6.41 10.42 1.47
N ASP A 70 -6.99 10.73 2.63
CA ASP A 70 -7.35 9.74 3.65
C ASP A 70 -8.41 8.77 3.13
N GLU A 71 -9.39 9.24 2.34
CA GLU A 71 -10.35 8.37 1.65
C GLU A 71 -9.67 7.40 0.69
N ILE A 72 -8.78 7.90 -0.19
CA ILE A 72 -8.02 7.06 -1.12
C ILE A 72 -7.19 6.03 -0.36
N TRP A 73 -6.58 6.42 0.77
CA TRP A 73 -5.82 5.50 1.61
C TRP A 73 -6.72 4.40 2.18
N ARG A 74 -7.92 4.76 2.66
CA ARG A 74 -8.89 3.79 3.21
C ARG A 74 -9.33 2.78 2.15
N GLU A 75 -9.67 3.24 0.95
CA GLU A 75 -10.06 2.37 -0.17
C GLU A 75 -8.90 1.45 -0.60
N THR A 76 -7.68 2.00 -0.68
CA THR A 76 -6.48 1.21 -1.00
C THR A 76 -6.23 0.12 0.05
N ASN A 77 -6.37 0.46 1.35
CA ASN A 77 -6.26 -0.52 2.43
C ASN A 77 -7.36 -1.58 2.39
N GLY A 78 -8.57 -1.20 1.98
CA GLY A 78 -9.67 -2.14 1.75
C GLY A 78 -9.32 -3.17 0.66
N ILE A 79 -8.81 -2.69 -0.48
CA ILE A 79 -8.37 -3.55 -1.59
C ILE A 79 -7.23 -4.48 -1.13
N LEU A 80 -6.24 -3.96 -0.41
CA LEU A 80 -5.13 -4.74 0.14
C LEU A 80 -5.59 -5.84 1.09
N THR A 81 -6.54 -5.51 1.98
CA THR A 81 -7.09 -6.46 2.95
C THR A 81 -7.92 -7.53 2.26
N ALA A 82 -8.73 -7.15 1.26
CA ALA A 82 -9.48 -8.10 0.45
C ALA A 82 -8.55 -9.07 -0.28
N LEU A 83 -7.48 -8.56 -0.93
CA LEU A 83 -6.48 -9.38 -1.60
C LEU A 83 -5.70 -10.29 -0.63
N ALA A 84 -5.41 -9.83 0.58
CA ALA A 84 -4.78 -10.65 1.62
C ALA A 84 -5.71 -11.74 2.18
N GLY A 85 -7.03 -11.54 2.07
CA GLY A 85 -8.05 -12.51 2.49
C GLY A 85 -8.40 -13.56 1.43
N VAL A 86 -7.95 -13.40 0.18
CA VAL A 86 -8.13 -14.43 -0.86
C VAL A 86 -7.19 -15.59 -0.54
N LYS A 87 -7.76 -16.67 0.00
CA LYS A 87 -7.13 -17.99 0.16
C LYS A 87 -7.10 -18.76 -1.16
#